data_AF-A0A417YAC3-F1
#
_entry.id   AF-A0A417YAC3-F1
#
_cell.length_a   1.000
_cell.length_b   1.000
_cell.length_c   1.000
_cell.angle_alpha   90.00
_cell.angle_beta   90.00
_cell.angle_gamma   90.00
#
_symmetry.space_group_name_H-M   'P 1'
#
loop_
_entity.id
_entity.type
_entity.pdbx_description
1 polymer ?
#
loop_
_entity_poly.entity_id
_entity_poly.type
_entity_poly.pdbx_seq_one_letter_code
_entity_poly.pdbx_strand_id
1 'polypeptide(L)'
;MTLSVNNQLTLLYDILDEQQADCCASVSEYEQIIRLVESMVRNNSISNEQLLSLLPEIYHYGRQGVSAQNMPDHITAHKKNMDEWIKALQHTTLE
;
A
#
# COMPACT_ATOMS: atom_id res chain seq x y z
N MET A 1 -2.42 6.19 19.93
CA MET A 1 -1.16 6.73 19.38
C MET A 1 -1.35 6.92 17.89
N THR A 2 -1.00 8.07 17.34
CA THR A 2 -0.92 8.30 15.90
C THR A 2 0.43 7.79 15.40
N LEU A 3 0.44 6.98 14.34
CA LEU A 3 1.68 6.56 13.68
C LEU A 3 2.32 7.78 13.01
N SER A 4 3.65 7.88 13.04
CA SER A 4 4.37 8.82 12.17
C SER A 4 4.22 8.40 10.70
N VAL A 5 4.40 9.33 9.77
CA VAL A 5 4.35 9.01 8.33
C VAL A 5 5.34 7.90 7.97
N ASN A 6 6.55 7.91 8.52
CA ASN A 6 7.53 6.84 8.29
C ASN A 6 7.01 5.48 8.77
N ASN A 7 6.43 5.41 9.97
CA ASN A 7 5.85 4.15 10.46
C ASN A 7 4.66 3.69 9.60
N GLN A 8 3.90 4.63 9.01
CA GLN A 8 2.81 4.31 8.08
C GLN A 8 3.33 3.78 6.76
N LEU A 9 4.43 4.33 6.24
CA LEU A 9 5.11 3.86 5.04
C LEU A 9 5.71 2.47 5.23
N THR A 10 6.36 2.22 6.37
CA THR A 10 6.86 0.88 6.73
C THR A 10 5.73 -0.13 6.78
N LEU A 11 4.64 0.19 7.50
CA LEU A 11 3.51 -0.73 7.62
C LEU A 11 2.80 -0.97 6.28
N LEU A 12 2.74 0.04 5.40
CA LEU A 12 2.21 -0.13 4.06
C LEU A 12 3.11 -1.04 3.21
N TYR A 13 4.43 -0.87 3.30
CA TYR A 13 5.40 -1.75 2.65
C TYR A 13 5.21 -3.19 3.11
N ASP A 14 5.19 -3.44 4.42
CA ASP A 14 5.10 -4.79 4.98
C ASP A 14 3.85 -5.52 4.48
N ILE A 15 2.68 -4.86 4.49
CA ILE A 15 1.43 -5.45 4.01
C ILE A 15 1.51 -5.78 2.52
N LEU A 16 2.03 -4.87 1.69
CA LEU A 16 2.10 -5.09 0.24
C LEU A 16 3.11 -6.19 -0.11
N ASP A 17 4.25 -6.24 0.59
CA ASP A 17 5.28 -7.26 0.42
C ASP A 17 4.77 -8.66 0.81
N GLU A 18 4.12 -8.78 1.98
CA GLU A 18 3.49 -10.02 2.43
C GLU A 18 2.40 -10.51 1.46
N GLN A 19 1.48 -9.61 1.05
CA GLN A 19 0.42 -9.99 0.10
C GLN A 19 0.98 -10.48 -1.23
N GLN A 20 2.04 -9.82 -1.72
CA GLN A 20 2.68 -10.21 -2.98
C GLN A 20 3.41 -11.55 -2.86
N ALA A 21 4.18 -11.73 -1.78
CA ALA A 21 4.99 -12.92 -1.55
C ALA A 21 4.11 -14.17 -1.38
N ASP A 22 3.08 -14.07 -0.55
CA ASP A 22 2.20 -15.19 -0.22
C ASP A 22 1.02 -15.34 -1.19
N CYS A 23 0.80 -14.37 -2.08
CA CYS A 23 -0.36 -14.28 -2.98
C CYS A 23 -1.69 -14.46 -2.23
N CYS A 24 -1.75 -13.95 -1.00
CA CYS A 24 -2.91 -14.02 -0.14
C CYS A 24 -3.12 -12.70 0.59
N ALA A 25 -4.34 -12.47 1.07
CA ALA A 25 -4.71 -11.26 1.80
C ALA A 25 -5.98 -11.52 2.60
N SER A 26 -6.38 -10.52 3.36
CA SER A 26 -7.66 -10.42 4.05
C SER A 26 -8.33 -9.08 3.75
N VAL A 27 -9.66 -9.03 3.95
CA VAL A 27 -10.42 -7.77 3.83
C VAL A 27 -9.85 -6.70 4.77
N SER A 28 -9.44 -7.08 5.98
CA SER A 28 -8.84 -6.17 6.96
C SER A 28 -7.54 -5.51 6.48
N GLU A 29 -6.70 -6.24 5.74
CA GLU A 29 -5.46 -5.67 5.20
C GLU A 29 -5.76 -4.67 4.09
N TYR A 30 -6.73 -4.95 3.22
CA TYR A 30 -7.17 -3.97 2.21
C TYR A 30 -7.76 -2.71 2.86
N GLU A 31 -8.56 -2.84 3.92
CA GLU A 31 -9.04 -1.70 4.70
C GLU A 31 -7.90 -0.92 5.37
N GLN A 32 -6.88 -1.63 5.84
CA GLN A 32 -5.71 -1.02 6.46
C GLN A 32 -4.90 -0.21 5.45
N ILE A 33 -4.69 -0.74 4.23
CA ILE A 33 -4.07 0.00 3.11
C ILE A 33 -4.82 1.32 2.85
N ILE A 34 -6.15 1.26 2.73
CA ILE A 34 -7.01 2.44 2.51
C ILE A 34 -6.77 3.49 3.61
N ARG A 35 -6.86 3.07 4.90
CA ARG A 35 -6.71 3.98 6.04
C ARG A 35 -5.32 4.60 6.12
N LEU A 36 -4.27 3.83 5.82
CA LEU A 36 -2.89 4.30 5.81
C LEU A 36 -2.70 5.37 4.73
N VAL A 37 -3.10 5.09 3.49
CA VAL A 37 -2.95 6.04 2.38
C VAL A 37 -3.70 7.34 2.67
N GLU A 38 -4.97 7.27 3.09
CA GLU A 38 -5.73 8.47 3.43
C GLU A 38 -5.09 9.28 4.56
N SER A 39 -4.55 8.61 5.57
CA SER A 39 -3.87 9.28 6.67
C SER A 39 -2.61 10.00 6.20
N MET A 40 -1.81 9.37 5.34
CA MET A 40 -0.57 9.95 4.80
C MET A 40 -0.85 11.15 3.91
N VAL A 41 -1.84 11.04 3.01
CA VAL A 41 -2.26 12.14 2.14
C VAL A 41 -2.80 13.32 2.95
N ARG A 42 -3.59 13.08 4.01
CA ARG A 42 -4.07 14.16 4.90
C ARG A 42 -2.95 14.83 5.71
N ASN A 43 -1.89 14.10 6.04
CA ASN A 43 -0.77 14.64 6.84
C ASN A 43 0.08 15.64 6.01
N ASN A 44 0.12 15.48 4.69
CA ASN A 44 0.82 16.38 3.75
C ASN A 44 2.31 16.62 4.07
N SER A 45 2.97 15.62 4.67
CA SER A 45 4.39 15.68 5.08
C SER A 45 5.32 14.89 4.14
N ILE A 46 4.79 14.16 3.15
CA ILE A 46 5.59 13.43 2.17
C ILE A 46 6.03 14.42 1.09
N SER A 47 7.35 14.59 0.90
CA SER A 47 7.91 15.47 -0.14
C SER A 47 8.33 14.73 -1.41
N ASN A 48 8.39 13.39 -1.37
CA ASN A 48 8.74 12.57 -2.52
C ASN A 48 7.58 12.54 -3.54
N GLU A 49 7.72 13.28 -4.65
CA GLU A 49 6.70 13.42 -5.68
C GLU A 49 6.36 12.09 -6.37
N GLN A 50 7.35 11.22 -6.58
CA GLN A 50 7.13 9.90 -7.15
C GLN A 50 6.22 9.07 -6.23
N LEU A 51 6.52 9.02 -4.93
CA LEU A 51 5.69 8.31 -3.97
C LEU A 51 4.28 8.89 -3.90
N LEU A 52 4.14 10.22 -3.87
CA LEU A 52 2.84 10.89 -3.88
C LEU A 52 1.99 10.50 -5.10
N SER A 53 2.62 10.31 -6.27
CA SER A 53 1.91 9.89 -7.48
C SER A 53 1.38 8.45 -7.41
N LEU A 54 2.01 7.58 -6.62
CA LEU A 54 1.64 6.17 -6.48
C LEU A 54 0.58 5.93 -5.40
N LEU A 55 0.49 6.79 -4.38
CA LEU A 55 -0.47 6.63 -3.29
C LEU A 55 -1.93 6.48 -3.76
N PRO A 56 -2.44 7.26 -4.75
CA PRO A 56 -3.78 7.05 -5.28
C PRO A 56 -3.99 5.66 -5.89
N GLU A 57 -2.99 5.10 -6.57
CA GLU A 57 -3.07 3.76 -7.16
C GLU A 57 -3.17 2.69 -6.08
N ILE A 58 -2.33 2.80 -5.04
CA ILE A 58 -2.34 1.90 -3.88
C ILE A 58 -3.69 1.98 -3.15
N TYR A 59 -4.25 3.19 -3.00
CA TYR A 59 -5.60 3.37 -2.46
C TYR A 59 -6.66 2.63 -3.28
N HIS A 60 -6.61 2.77 -4.62
CA HIS A 60 -7.56 2.11 -5.51
C HIS A 60 -7.43 0.59 -5.46
N TYR A 61 -6.21 0.06 -5.37
CA TYR A 61 -5.97 -1.37 -5.16
C TYR A 61 -6.64 -1.88 -3.88
N GLY A 62 -6.45 -1.17 -2.76
CA GLY A 62 -7.13 -1.49 -1.49
C GLY A 62 -8.65 -1.47 -1.63
N ARG A 63 -9.21 -0.43 -2.26
CA ARG A 63 -10.66 -0.31 -2.50
C ARG A 63 -11.23 -1.47 -3.30
N GLN A 64 -10.55 -1.90 -4.36
CA GLN A 64 -10.99 -3.03 -5.19
C GLN A 64 -10.88 -4.36 -4.41
N GLY A 65 -9.79 -4.53 -3.66
CA GLY A 65 -9.51 -5.73 -2.86
C GLY A 65 -10.56 -6.03 -1.79
N VAL A 66 -11.13 -5.00 -1.14
CA VAL A 66 -12.27 -5.17 -0.20
C VAL A 66 -13.46 -5.89 -0.84
N SER A 67 -13.69 -5.66 -2.13
CA SER A 67 -14.79 -6.27 -2.90
C SER A 67 -14.37 -7.45 -3.78
N ALA A 68 -13.10 -7.87 -3.73
CA ALA A 68 -12.59 -8.93 -4.58
C ALA A 68 -13.20 -10.28 -4.17
N GLN A 69 -13.79 -10.99 -5.13
CA GLN A 69 -14.35 -12.33 -4.90
C GLN A 69 -13.25 -13.39 -4.74
N ASN A 70 -12.12 -13.19 -5.42
CA ASN A 70 -10.93 -14.03 -5.34
C ASN A 70 -9.71 -13.14 -5.11
N MET A 71 -9.14 -13.20 -3.90
CA MET A 71 -8.01 -12.36 -3.51
C MET A 71 -6.71 -12.75 -4.23
N PRO A 72 -6.32 -14.04 -4.33
CA PRO A 72 -5.19 -14.46 -5.17
C PRO A 72 -5.26 -13.95 -6.61
N ASP A 73 -6.43 -14.00 -7.25
CA ASP A 73 -6.60 -13.48 -8.62
C ASP A 73 -6.42 -11.96 -8.66
N HIS A 74 -6.98 -11.23 -7.67
CA HIS A 74 -6.82 -9.78 -7.55
C HIS A 74 -5.36 -9.36 -7.36
N ILE A 75 -4.63 -10.05 -6.48
CA ILE A 75 -3.19 -9.83 -6.23
C ILE A 75 -2.39 -10.13 -7.49
N THR A 76 -2.66 -11.27 -8.15
CA THR A 76 -1.97 -11.67 -9.39
C THR A 76 -2.18 -10.64 -10.50
N ALA A 77 -3.40 -10.12 -10.65
CA ALA A 77 -3.72 -9.09 -11.64
C ALA A 77 -2.97 -7.75 -11.39
N HIS A 78 -2.61 -7.46 -10.14
CA HIS A 78 -1.91 -6.24 -9.74
C HIS A 78 -0.42 -6.45 -9.43
N LYS A 79 0.12 -7.66 -9.60
CA LYS A 79 1.48 -8.04 -9.17
C LYS A 79 2.55 -7.07 -9.67
N LYS A 80 2.48 -6.69 -10.95
CA LYS A 80 3.42 -5.73 -11.55
C LYS A 80 3.36 -4.36 -10.87
N ASN A 81 2.16 -3.89 -10.54
CA ASN A 81 1.99 -2.60 -9.86
C ASN A 81 2.53 -2.71 -8.42
N MET A 82 2.26 -3.82 -7.73
CA MET A 82 2.81 -4.08 -6.39
C MET A 82 4.34 -4.09 -6.41
N ASP A 83 4.97 -4.73 -7.41
CA ASP A 83 6.44 -4.69 -7.59
C ASP A 83 6.99 -3.25 -7.69
N GLU A 84 6.27 -2.37 -8.39
CA GLU A 84 6.65 -0.96 -8.56
C GLU A 84 6.45 -0.17 -7.25
N TRP A 85 5.32 -0.40 -6.56
CA TRP A 85 5.00 0.26 -5.29
C TRP A 85 5.96 -0.14 -4.16
N ILE A 86 6.24 -1.44 -4.00
CA ILE A 86 7.17 -1.97 -2.99
C ILE A 86 8.56 -1.35 -3.16
N LYS A 87 9.08 -1.27 -4.39
CA LYS A 87 10.36 -0.63 -4.67
C LYS A 87 10.38 0.85 -4.29
N ALA A 88 9.33 1.59 -4.67
CA ALA A 88 9.23 3.02 -4.34
C ALA A 88 9.15 3.26 -2.82
N LEU A 89 8.40 2.41 -2.11
CA LEU A 89 8.30 2.46 -0.66
C LEU A 89 9.63 2.13 0.01
N GLN A 90 10.30 1.05 -0.39
CA GLN A 90 11.60 0.64 0.15
C GLN A 90 12.66 1.76 0.04
N HIS A 91 12.69 2.46 -1.10
CA HIS A 91 13.61 3.58 -1.31
C HIS A 91 13.30 4.78 -0.40
N THR A 92 12.05 4.97 0.00
CA THR A 92 11.64 6.10 0.86
C THR A 92 11.91 5.83 2.35
N THR A 93 11.81 4.58 2.80
CA THR A 93 12.02 4.21 4.22
C THR A 93 13.50 4.16 4.62
N LEU A 94 14.41 4.15 3.65
CA LEU A 94 15.86 4.07 3.84
C LEU A 94 16.58 5.44 3.83
N GLU A 95 15.85 6.53 3.60
CA GLU A 95 16.36 7.92 3.62
C GLU A 95 16.28 8.59 5.01
#